data_AF-A0AA89BFM0-F1
#
_entry.id   AF-A0AA89BFM0-F1
#
_cell.length_a   1.000
_cell.length_b   1.000
_cell.length_c   1.000
_cell.angle_alpha   90.00
_cell.angle_beta   90.00
_cell.angle_gamma   90.00
#
_symmetry.space_group_name_H-M   'P 1'
#
loop_
_entity.id
_entity.type
_entity.pdbx_description
1 polymer ?
#
loop_
_entity_poly.entity_id
_entity_poly.type
_entity_poly.pdbx_seq_one_letter_code
_entity_poly.pdbx_strand_id
1 'polypeptide(L)'
;MTADDDNRPMAVPPLEPQLVEPNTSSCTRNLEVMERPLLAGHTPSEAPVTFTADHDMKLLAKNRGNAMLRYKEKKKFRRYDKLIRYASRKARAESRKRVKGRFVKATEVPDVGTSS
;
A
#
# COMPACT_ATOMS: atom_id res chain seq x y z
N MET A 1 -10.15 22.60 -42.05
CA MET A 1 -9.70 23.98 -41.79
C MET A 1 -10.01 24.24 -40.33
N THR A 2 -9.14 24.37 -39.35
CA THR A 2 -7.68 24.51 -39.15
C THR A 2 -7.48 24.03 -37.69
N ALA A 3 -6.66 23.02 -37.40
CA ALA A 3 -5.27 23.12 -36.97
C ALA A 3 -4.99 24.24 -35.91
N ASP A 4 -4.40 23.77 -34.80
CA ASP A 4 -3.47 24.44 -33.89
C ASP A 4 -3.96 25.52 -32.91
N ASP A 5 -3.70 25.27 -31.61
CA ASP A 5 -2.84 26.19 -30.88
C ASP A 5 -2.14 25.49 -29.71
N ASP A 6 -0.81 25.47 -29.83
CA ASP A 6 0.18 24.95 -28.90
C ASP A 6 0.24 25.78 -27.61
N ASN A 7 0.16 25.13 -26.45
CA ASN A 7 0.69 25.69 -25.21
C ASN A 7 1.76 24.75 -24.64
N ARG A 8 2.99 24.89 -25.14
CA ARG A 8 4.17 24.23 -24.59
C ARG A 8 4.74 25.06 -23.43
N PRO A 9 4.84 24.51 -22.20
CA PRO A 9 5.69 25.12 -21.19
C PRO A 9 7.18 24.87 -21.53
N MET A 10 7.97 25.95 -21.55
CA MET A 10 9.42 25.96 -21.70
C MET A 10 10.10 24.92 -20.79
N ALA A 11 10.96 24.08 -21.37
CA ALA A 11 11.79 23.14 -20.63
C ALA A 11 12.91 23.89 -19.90
N VAL A 12 12.83 23.97 -18.58
CA VAL A 12 13.93 24.43 -17.71
C VAL A 12 14.86 23.23 -17.48
N PRO A 13 16.17 23.32 -17.80
CA PRO A 13 17.10 22.24 -17.45
C PRO A 13 17.31 22.19 -15.92
N PRO A 14 17.17 21.03 -15.27
CA PRO A 14 17.49 20.90 -13.85
C PRO A 14 19.00 21.04 -13.60
N LEU A 15 19.37 21.92 -12.67
CA LEU A 15 20.72 22.02 -12.12
C LEU A 15 21.09 20.71 -11.41
N GLU A 16 22.22 20.11 -11.78
CA GLU A 16 22.71 18.86 -11.20
C GLU A 16 23.07 19.01 -9.71
N PRO A 17 22.48 18.21 -8.80
CA PRO A 17 22.99 18.08 -7.44
C PRO A 17 24.22 17.17 -7.44
N GLN A 18 25.35 17.71 -6.95
CA GLN A 18 26.59 16.97 -6.77
C GLN A 18 26.40 15.71 -5.92
N LEU A 19 26.89 14.59 -6.45
CA LEU A 19 26.85 13.27 -5.85
C LEU A 19 27.88 13.19 -4.70
N VAL A 20 27.40 13.33 -3.47
CA VAL A 20 28.12 12.91 -2.26
C VAL A 20 27.77 11.44 -2.02
N GLU A 21 28.71 10.54 -2.30
CA GLU A 21 28.75 9.20 -1.69
C GLU A 21 29.25 9.37 -0.26
N PRO A 22 28.63 8.75 0.76
CA PRO A 22 29.27 7.54 1.26
C PRO A 22 28.37 6.50 1.99
N ASN A 23 28.92 5.28 2.04
CA ASN A 23 28.73 4.17 3.00
C ASN A 23 27.62 3.16 2.70
N THR A 24 28.00 2.10 1.97
CA THR A 24 27.31 0.81 1.95
C THR A 24 27.41 0.14 3.32
N SER A 25 26.53 0.53 4.24
CA SER A 25 26.33 -0.23 5.49
C SER A 25 25.67 -1.57 5.16
N SER A 26 26.49 -2.60 4.98
CA SER A 26 26.06 -4.00 4.95
C SER A 26 25.37 -4.35 6.28
N CYS A 27 24.04 -4.31 6.30
CA CYS A 27 23.26 -4.79 7.44
C CYS A 27 22.86 -6.24 7.19
N THR A 28 23.79 -7.16 7.46
CA THR A 28 23.51 -8.60 7.58
C THR A 28 23.25 -8.94 9.04
N ARG A 29 22.06 -8.63 9.53
CA ARG A 29 21.49 -9.11 10.81
C ARG A 29 19.97 -9.22 10.58
N ASN A 30 19.29 -10.36 10.63
CA ASN A 30 19.48 -11.57 11.43
C ASN A 30 18.95 -12.81 10.69
N LEU A 31 19.69 -13.91 10.79
CA LEU A 31 19.20 -15.28 10.59
C LEU A 31 18.37 -15.72 11.82
N GLU A 32 17.73 -16.89 11.70
CA GLU A 32 16.95 -17.62 12.72
C GLU A 32 15.43 -17.44 12.63
N VAL A 33 14.87 -17.81 11.48
CA VAL A 33 13.54 -18.45 11.47
C VAL A 33 13.77 -19.94 11.69
N MET A 34 13.53 -20.34 12.94
CA MET A 34 13.21 -21.68 13.43
C MET A 34 12.94 -22.71 12.32
N GLU A 35 13.94 -23.56 12.06
CA GLU A 35 13.78 -24.77 11.25
C GLU A 35 12.75 -25.69 11.92
N ARG A 36 11.70 -26.06 11.16
CA ARG A 36 10.81 -27.17 11.50
C ARG A 36 11.21 -28.36 10.62
N PRO A 37 11.53 -29.54 11.17
CA PRO A 37 11.91 -30.69 10.35
C PRO A 37 10.66 -31.19 9.63
N LEU A 38 10.66 -31.13 8.29
CA LEU A 38 9.72 -31.91 7.49
C LEU A 38 10.37 -33.25 7.13
N LEU A 39 9.64 -34.31 7.45
CA LEU A 39 10.05 -35.70 7.33
C LEU A 39 10.41 -36.10 5.89
N ALA A 40 11.61 -36.66 5.76
CA ALA A 40 12.03 -37.79 4.93
C ALA A 40 11.26 -38.09 3.63
N GLY A 41 11.96 -37.99 2.49
CA GLY A 41 11.69 -38.81 1.31
C GLY A 41 11.92 -38.14 -0.05
N HIS A 42 13.17 -37.87 -0.43
CA HIS A 42 13.53 -37.69 -1.84
C HIS A 42 14.99 -38.13 -2.09
N THR A 43 15.14 -39.09 -3.00
CA THR A 43 16.40 -39.65 -3.50
C THR A 43 17.25 -38.55 -4.15
N PRO A 44 18.57 -38.46 -3.90
CA PRO A 44 19.42 -37.53 -4.63
C PRO A 44 19.72 -38.11 -6.02
N SER A 45 18.99 -37.65 -7.03
CA SER A 45 19.44 -37.74 -8.43
C SER A 45 20.16 -36.43 -8.73
N GLU A 46 21.48 -36.53 -8.85
CA GLU A 46 22.41 -35.42 -9.06
C GLU A 46 22.18 -34.77 -10.43
N ALA A 47 21.69 -33.53 -10.45
CA ALA A 47 21.81 -32.62 -11.57
C ALA A 47 22.07 -31.20 -11.03
N PRO A 48 22.98 -30.41 -11.64
CA PRO A 48 23.41 -29.13 -11.08
C PRO A 48 22.30 -28.09 -11.22
N VAL A 49 21.68 -27.74 -10.09
CA VAL A 49 20.60 -26.74 -9.92
C VAL A 49 21.08 -25.28 -10.09
N THR A 50 22.25 -25.04 -10.70
CA THR A 50 22.85 -23.70 -10.75
C THR A 50 22.25 -22.79 -11.82
N PHE A 51 21.69 -23.33 -12.91
CA PHE A 51 21.17 -22.50 -14.02
C PHE A 51 19.84 -21.78 -13.73
N THR A 52 19.01 -22.29 -12.81
CA THR A 52 17.70 -21.69 -12.49
C THR A 52 17.82 -20.64 -11.38
N ALA A 53 18.75 -20.83 -10.45
CA ALA A 53 18.94 -19.94 -9.31
C ALA A 53 19.26 -18.49 -9.72
N ASP A 54 20.11 -18.29 -10.74
CA ASP A 54 20.46 -16.96 -11.23
C ASP A 54 19.27 -16.26 -11.91
N HIS A 55 18.44 -17.02 -12.63
CA HIS A 55 17.23 -16.50 -13.24
C HIS A 55 16.20 -16.11 -12.17
N ASP A 56 16.04 -16.92 -11.14
CA ASP A 56 15.12 -16.67 -10.03
C ASP A 56 15.56 -15.44 -9.22
N MET A 57 16.85 -15.29 -8.97
CA MET A 57 17.43 -14.11 -8.32
C MET A 57 17.19 -12.82 -9.13
N LYS A 58 17.36 -12.89 -10.46
CA LYS A 58 17.08 -11.75 -11.35
C LYS A 58 15.60 -11.37 -11.38
N LEU A 59 14.70 -12.36 -11.37
CA LEU A 59 13.25 -12.12 -11.27
C LEU A 59 12.89 -11.49 -9.92
N LEU A 60 13.47 -11.97 -8.82
CA LEU A 60 13.24 -11.42 -7.49
C LEU A 60 13.68 -9.95 -7.40
N ALA A 61 14.85 -9.61 -7.95
CA ALA A 61 15.34 -8.24 -7.99
C ALA A 61 14.40 -7.30 -8.78
N LYS A 62 13.93 -7.74 -9.94
CA LYS A 62 12.95 -6.99 -10.75
C LYS A 62 11.63 -6.79 -9.97
N ASN A 63 11.12 -7.84 -9.33
CA ASN A 63 9.90 -7.78 -8.55
C ASN A 63 10.01 -6.82 -7.37
N ARG A 64 11.16 -6.81 -6.68
CA ARG A 64 11.45 -5.85 -5.61
C ARG A 64 11.44 -4.41 -6.12
N GLY A 65 12.09 -4.15 -7.27
CA GLY A 65 12.09 -2.85 -7.93
C GLY A 65 10.66 -2.37 -8.24
N ASN A 66 9.86 -3.23 -8.88
CA ASN A 66 8.47 -2.94 -9.22
C ASN A 66 7.59 -2.68 -7.98
N ALA A 67 7.74 -3.48 -6.93
CA ALA A 67 7.02 -3.28 -5.67
C ALA A 67 7.39 -1.94 -5.02
N MET A 68 8.67 -1.55 -5.08
CA MET A 68 9.15 -0.29 -4.53
C MET A 68 8.62 0.92 -5.32
N LEU A 69 8.52 0.84 -6.64
CA LEU A 69 7.88 1.88 -7.47
C LEU A 69 6.41 2.06 -7.10
N ARG A 70 5.64 0.97 -7.06
CA ARG A 70 4.23 0.99 -6.63
C ARG A 70 4.05 1.56 -5.23
N TYR A 71 4.98 1.26 -4.31
CA TYR A 71 4.97 1.83 -2.97
C TYR A 71 5.17 3.35 -3.00
N LYS A 72 6.17 3.85 -3.75
CA LYS A 72 6.46 5.28 -3.87
C LYS A 72 5.28 6.04 -4.49
N GLU A 73 4.71 5.52 -5.58
CA GLU A 73 3.51 6.08 -6.22
C GLU A 73 2.34 6.12 -5.23
N LYS A 74 2.01 4.99 -4.60
CA LYS A 74 0.94 4.91 -3.60
C LYS A 74 1.18 5.87 -2.43
N LYS A 75 2.42 6.03 -1.96
CA LYS A 75 2.79 6.95 -0.88
C LYS A 75 2.52 8.41 -1.26
N LYS A 76 2.87 8.82 -2.49
CA LYS A 76 2.63 10.17 -3.00
C LYS A 76 1.13 10.52 -3.03
N PHE A 77 0.27 9.56 -3.37
CA PHE A 77 -1.18 9.79 -3.51
C PHE A 77 -2.02 9.35 -2.30
N ARG A 78 -1.42 9.13 -1.12
CA ARG A 78 -2.21 8.82 0.09
C ARG A 78 -3.10 10.00 0.43
N ARG A 79 -4.38 9.72 0.71
CA ARG A 79 -5.35 10.70 1.19
C ARG A 79 -5.52 10.51 2.70
N TYR A 80 -5.31 11.57 3.48
CA TYR A 80 -5.46 11.57 4.93
C TYR A 80 -6.75 12.24 5.41
N ASP A 81 -7.45 12.91 4.50
CA ASP A 81 -8.71 13.57 4.80
C ASP A 81 -9.81 12.55 5.12
N LYS A 82 -10.72 12.95 6.01
CA LYS A 82 -11.86 12.12 6.41
C LYS A 82 -12.90 12.09 5.27
N LEU A 83 -12.77 11.12 4.37
CA LEU A 83 -13.70 10.93 3.25
C LEU A 83 -14.90 10.04 3.63
N ILE A 84 -16.11 10.50 3.32
CA ILE A 84 -17.32 9.68 3.38
C ILE A 84 -17.42 8.85 2.09
N ARG A 85 -17.10 7.55 2.16
CA ARG A 85 -17.20 6.65 1.00
C ARG A 85 -18.65 6.26 0.67
N TYR A 86 -19.49 6.10 1.69
CA TYR A 86 -20.88 5.65 1.54
C TYR A 86 -21.84 6.70 2.10
N ALA A 87 -22.22 7.67 1.27
CA ALA A 87 -23.07 8.79 1.65
C ALA A 87 -24.43 8.33 2.22
N SER A 88 -25.11 7.38 1.55
CA SER A 88 -26.40 6.85 2.01
C SER A 88 -26.33 6.24 3.42
N ARG A 89 -25.25 5.51 3.75
CA ARG A 89 -25.06 4.92 5.08
C ARG A 89 -24.80 6.00 6.14
N LYS A 90 -24.08 7.08 5.79
CA LYS A 90 -23.87 8.23 6.67
C LYS A 90 -25.19 8.92 7.00
N ALA A 91 -26.02 9.22 5.99
CA ALA A 91 -27.33 9.85 6.17
C ALA A 91 -28.25 9.02 7.08
N ARG A 92 -28.33 7.70 6.87
CA ARG A 92 -29.10 6.80 7.76
C ARG A 92 -28.54 6.77 9.19
N ALA A 93 -27.24 6.92 9.38
CA ALA A 93 -26.63 6.91 10.71
C ALA A 93 -26.79 8.23 11.47
N GLU A 94 -26.94 9.34 10.74
CA GLU A 94 -27.21 10.68 11.28
C GLU A 94 -28.68 10.82 11.72
N SER A 95 -29.62 10.25 10.98
CA SER A 95 -31.06 10.32 11.33
C SER A 95 -31.49 9.36 12.45
N ARG A 96 -30.71 8.31 12.73
CA ARG A 96 -31.05 7.33 13.78
C ARG A 96 -30.93 7.93 15.19
N LYS A 97 -31.94 7.67 16.02
CA LYS A 97 -31.96 8.07 17.45
C LYS A 97 -30.76 7.48 18.20
N ARG A 98 -30.11 8.32 19.03
CA ARG A 98 -28.97 7.95 19.87
C ARG A 98 -29.17 8.43 21.31
N VAL A 99 -28.73 7.63 22.28
CA VAL A 99 -28.62 8.01 23.69
C VAL A 99 -27.16 7.79 24.12
N LYS A 100 -26.51 8.84 24.63
CA LYS A 100 -25.07 8.86 24.98
C LYS A 100 -24.15 8.28 23.88
N GLY A 101 -24.47 8.57 22.61
CA GLY A 101 -23.69 8.14 21.44
C GLY A 101 -24.02 6.73 20.89
N ARG A 102 -24.81 5.93 21.61
CA ARG A 102 -25.25 4.58 21.19
C ARG A 102 -26.58 4.65 20.47
N PHE A 103 -26.79 3.80 19.46
CA PHE A 103 -28.11 3.68 18.84
C PHE A 103 -29.09 2.97 19.76
N VAL A 104 -30.33 3.46 19.82
CA VAL A 104 -31.41 2.84 20.57
C VAL A 104 -32.24 1.94 19.65
N LYS A 105 -32.77 0.84 20.18
CA LYS A 105 -33.72 -0.02 19.47
C LYS A 105 -35.08 0.68 19.44
N ALA A 106 -35.82 0.57 18.34
CA ALA A 106 -37.08 1.31 18.17
C ALA A 106 -38.11 1.09 19.30
N THR A 107 -38.04 -0.05 20.00
CA THR A 107 -38.93 -0.45 21.10
C THR A 107 -38.52 0.09 22.48
N GLU A 108 -37.30 0.61 22.63
CA GLU A 108 -36.71 1.02 23.91
C GLU A 108 -36.55 2.54 24.01
N VAL A 109 -37.18 3.30 23.11
CA VAL A 109 -37.15 4.76 23.14
C VAL A 109 -38.25 5.23 24.10
N PRO A 110 -37.95 5.63 25.36
CA PRO A 110 -38.92 6.39 26.13
C PRO A 110 -39.19 7.70 25.37
N ASP A 111 -40.47 8.03 25.20
CA ASP A 111 -40.93 9.25 24.55
C ASP A 111 -40.61 10.46 25.44
N VAL A 112 -39.34 10.84 25.46
CA VAL A 112 -38.90 12.08 26.11
C VAL A 112 -39.12 13.23 25.13
N GLY A 113 -40.38 13.67 25.07
CA GLY A 113 -40.84 15.00 24.71
C GLY A 113 -40.14 15.68 23.53
N THR A 114 -40.65 15.46 22.32
CA THR A 114 -40.71 16.54 21.33
C THR A 114 -42.03 17.29 21.53
N SER A 115 -42.07 18.13 22.57
CA SER A 115 -43.10 19.15 22.74
C SER A 115 -42.61 20.45 22.11
N SER A 116 -43.17 20.81 20.96
CA SER A 116 -43.17 22.17 20.41
C SER A 116 -44.30 22.28 19.40
#